data_AF-A0A4R6G334-F1
#
_entry.id   AF-A0A4R6G334-F1
#
_cell.length_a   1.000
_cell.length_b   1.000
_cell.length_c   1.000
_cell.angle_alpha   90.00
_cell.angle_beta   90.00
_cell.angle_gamma   90.00
#
_symmetry.space_group_name_H-M   'P 1'
#
loop_
_entity.id
_entity.type
_entity.pdbx_description
1 polymer ?
#
loop_
_entity_poly.entity_id
_entity_poly.type
_entity_poly.pdbx_seq_one_letter_code
_entity_poly.pdbx_strand_id
1 'polypeptide(L)' 'MTEPIKKETEKTSFLATLGAVFWSFIGLRRRSDYEKDVTGLNPVYVIIAALLGVAIFIAVLLMVVSLVVK' A
#
# COMPACT_ATOMS: atom_id res chain seq x y z
N MET A 1 -40.83 9.94 0.28
CA MET A 1 -40.39 8.59 -0.14
C MET A 1 -39.58 8.78 -1.40
N THR A 2 -38.25 8.79 -1.29
CA THR A 2 -37.35 8.94 -2.44
C THR A 2 -36.34 7.80 -2.37
N GLU A 3 -36.00 7.29 -3.55
CA GLU A 3 -35.64 5.91 -3.87
C GLU A 3 -34.37 5.36 -3.20
N PRO A 4 -34.27 4.03 -3.00
CA PRO A 4 -33.06 3.41 -2.49
C PRO A 4 -31.95 3.47 -3.54
N ILE A 5 -30.82 4.08 -3.18
CA ILE A 5 -29.59 4.05 -3.99
C ILE A 5 -29.09 2.60 -4.08
N LYS A 6 -29.49 1.90 -5.15
CA LYS A 6 -28.84 0.68 -5.63
C LYS A 6 -27.47 1.08 -6.19
N LYS A 7 -26.44 1.06 -5.35
CA LYS A 7 -25.08 0.92 -5.86
C LYS A 7 -24.78 -0.56 -5.99
N GLU A 8 -24.59 -0.95 -7.25
CA GLU A 8 -24.19 -2.26 -7.69
C GLU A 8 -23.17 -2.86 -6.72
N THR A 9 -23.40 -4.10 -6.31
CA THR A 9 -22.34 -5.01 -5.88
C THR A 9 -21.31 -5.05 -7.00
N GLU A 10 -20.40 -4.09 -6.97
CA GLU A 10 -19.06 -4.16 -7.52
C GLU A 10 -18.56 -5.54 -7.11
N LYS A 11 -18.61 -6.48 -8.07
CA LYS A 11 -18.07 -7.80 -7.89
C LYS A 11 -16.61 -7.56 -7.53
N THR A 12 -16.28 -7.67 -6.24
CA THR A 12 -14.90 -7.63 -5.76
C THR A 12 -14.17 -8.69 -6.55
N SER A 13 -13.51 -8.26 -7.62
CA SER A 13 -12.86 -9.16 -8.54
C SER A 13 -11.79 -9.86 -7.73
N PHE A 14 -11.76 -11.19 -7.77
CA PHE A 14 -10.71 -11.96 -7.12
C PHE A 14 -9.32 -11.47 -7.55
N LEU A 15 -9.22 -11.00 -8.79
CA LEU A 15 -8.04 -10.35 -9.34
C LEU A 15 -7.77 -8.96 -8.74
N ALA A 16 -8.81 -8.19 -8.38
CA ALA A 16 -8.64 -6.95 -7.62
C ALA A 16 -8.18 -7.21 -6.18
N THR A 17 -8.58 -8.34 -5.60
CA THR A 17 -8.11 -8.79 -4.28
C THR A 17 -6.64 -9.23 -4.34
N LEU A 18 -6.26 -10.04 -5.33
CA LEU A 18 -4.87 -10.38 -5.60
C LEU A 18 -4.00 -9.15 -5.88
N GLY A 19 -4.49 -8.22 -6.71
CA GLY A 19 -3.82 -6.96 -7.00
C GLY A 19 -3.65 -6.07 -5.77
N ALA A 20 -4.65 -6.04 -4.88
CA ALA A 20 -4.57 -5.35 -3.60
C ALA A 20 -3.57 -6.00 -2.64
N VAL A 21 -3.51 -7.34 -2.61
CA VAL A 21 -2.52 -8.09 -1.82
C VAL A 21 -1.11 -7.84 -2.36
N PHE A 22 -0.91 -7.85 -3.68
CA PHE A 22 0.36 -7.52 -4.30
C PHE A 22 0.81 -6.07 -4.00
N TRP A 23 -0.12 -5.11 -4.04
CA TRP A 23 0.14 -3.73 -3.62
C TRP A 23 0.46 -3.60 -2.12
N SER A 24 -0.01 -4.54 -1.29
CA SER A 24 0.33 -4.64 0.13
C SER A 24 1.74 -5.15 0.37
N PHE A 25 2.30 -5.99 -0.52
CA PHE A 25 3.69 -6.45 -0.43
C PHE A 25 4.70 -5.39 -0.87
N ILE A 26 4.31 -4.50 -1.77
CA ILE A 26 5.13 -3.37 -2.22
C ILE A 26 5.11 -2.20 -1.20
N GLY A 27 4.12 -2.15 -0.31
CA GLY A 27 4.12 -1.24 0.85
C GLY A 27 3.74 0.22 0.57
N LEU A 28 3.26 0.56 -0.63
CA LEU A 28 3.02 1.95 -1.03
C LEU A 28 1.54 2.38 -1.00
N ARG A 29 0.58 1.52 -0.62
CA ARG A 29 -0.86 1.89 -0.56
C ARG A 29 -1.22 2.72 0.68
N ARG A 30 -0.47 3.79 0.95
CA ARG A 30 -0.78 4.73 2.04
C ARG A 30 -0.78 6.18 1.52
N ARG A 31 -1.79 6.47 0.70
CA ARG A 31 -2.18 7.83 0.30
C ARG A 31 -3.44 8.33 1.03
N SER A 32 -4.03 7.55 1.94
CA SER A 32 -5.38 7.86 2.47
C SER A 32 -5.41 8.56 3.83
N ASP A 33 -4.32 8.56 4.60
CA ASP A 33 -4.30 9.21 5.92
C ASP A 33 -3.59 10.56 5.90
N TYR A 34 -3.13 10.99 4.73
CA TYR A 34 -2.40 12.25 4.54
C TYR A 34 -3.23 13.49 4.81
N GLU A 35 -4.56 13.44 4.77
CA GLU A 35 -5.38 14.65 4.98
C GLU A 35 -5.81 14.87 6.44
N LYS A 36 -5.62 13.90 7.34
CA LYS A 36 -6.00 14.05 8.75
C LYS A 36 -4.88 14.55 9.66
N ASP A 37 -3.61 14.34 9.27
CA ASP A 37 -2.44 14.71 10.08
C ASP A 37 -1.62 15.90 9.53
N VAL A 38 -2.04 16.49 8.40
CA VAL A 38 -1.36 17.63 7.73
C VAL A 38 -1.45 18.96 8.49
N THR A 39 -2.25 19.05 9.54
CA THR A 39 -2.32 20.27 10.36
C THR A 39 -1.20 20.38 11.40
N GLY A 40 -0.31 19.37 11.55
CA GLY A 40 0.77 19.46 12.56
C GLY A 40 2.01 18.57 12.43
N LEU A 41 2.07 17.59 11.51
CA LEU A 41 3.25 16.71 11.39
C LEU A 41 4.11 17.02 10.17
N ASN A 42 5.42 17.20 10.41
CA ASN A 42 6.41 17.59 9.41
C ASN A 42 6.53 16.51 8.30
N PRO A 43 6.30 16.86 7.01
CA PRO A 43 6.29 15.91 5.89
C PRO A 43 7.60 15.12 5.72
N VAL A 44 8.68 15.57 6.35
CA VAL A 44 9.96 14.87 6.45
C VAL A 44 9.82 13.45 7.01
N TYR A 45 8.95 13.23 8.00
CA TYR A 45 8.82 11.90 8.61
C TYR A 45 8.28 10.87 7.61
N VAL A 46 7.38 11.29 6.71
CA VAL A 46 6.84 10.37 5.71
C VAL A 46 7.87 10.03 4.64
N ILE A 47 8.74 10.98 4.30
CA ILE A 47 9.87 10.75 3.38
C ILE A 47 10.83 9.73 4.00
N ILE A 48 11.17 9.86 5.28
CA ILE A 48 12.05 8.91 5.98
C ILE A 48 11.41 7.52 6.04
N ALA A 49 10.12 7.43 6.40
CA ALA A 49 9.40 6.17 6.44
C ALA A 49 9.34 5.48 5.06
N ALA A 50 9.16 6.25 3.99
CA ALA A 50 9.18 5.73 2.62
C ALA A 50 10.56 5.20 2.23
N LEU A 51 11.64 5.93 2.55
CA LEU A 51 13.01 5.50 2.28
C LEU A 51 13.37 4.21 3.04
N LEU A 52 12.97 4.12 4.32
CA LEU A 52 13.21 2.93 5.13
C LEU A 52 12.47 1.71 4.56
N GLY A 53 11.20 1.87 4.16
CA GLY A 53 10.41 0.81 3.56
C GLY A 53 11.01 0.28 2.26
N VAL A 54 11.51 1.18 1.41
CA VAL A 54 12.21 0.80 0.16
C VAL A 54 13.51 0.07 0.46
N ALA A 55 14.31 0.55 1.41
CA ALA A 55 15.57 -0.09 1.78
C ALA A 55 15.37 -1.52 2.29
N ILE A 56 14.37 -1.72 3.16
CA ILE A 56 14.01 -3.04 3.69
C ILE A 56 13.53 -3.96 2.56
N PHE A 57 12.68 -3.47 1.66
CA PHE A 57 12.17 -4.25 0.53
C PHE A 57 13.32 -4.75 -0.38
N ILE A 58 14.28 -3.88 -0.70
CA ILE A 58 15.46 -4.24 -1.48
C ILE A 58 16.30 -5.28 -0.75
N ALA A 59 16.53 -5.11 0.56
CA ALA A 59 17.29 -6.08 1.35
C ALA A 59 16.64 -7.47 1.33
N VAL A 60 15.32 -7.55 1.46
CA VAL A 60 14.56 -8.81 1.37
C VAL A 60 14.73 -9.44 -0.01
N LEU A 61 14.61 -8.66 -1.10
CA LEU A 61 14.82 -9.18 -2.46
C LEU A 61 16.23 -9.73 -2.65
N LEU A 62 17.25 -9.00 -2.20
CA LEU A 62 18.64 -9.46 -2.28
C LEU A 62 18.86 -10.73 -1.46
N MET A 63 18.23 -10.84 -0.28
CA MET A 63 18.27 -12.04 0.53
C MET A 63 17.66 -13.23 -0.20
N VAL A 64 16.47 -13.09 -0.77
CA VAL A 64 15.80 -14.14 -1.55
C VAL A 64 16.65 -14.56 -2.75
N VAL A 65 17.18 -13.59 -3.50
CA VAL A 65 18.07 -13.87 -4.64
C VAL A 65 19.31 -14.64 -4.18
N SER A 66 19.93 -14.23 -3.07
CA SER A 66 21.10 -14.91 -2.53
C SER A 66 20.81 -16.34 -2.07
N LEU A 67 19.59 -16.61 -1.59
CA LEU A 67 19.11 -17.94 -1.20
C LEU A 67 18.76 -18.83 -2.39
N VAL A 68 18.39 -18.24 -3.54
CA VAL A 68 18.06 -19.00 -4.76
C VAL A 68 19.30 -19.29 -5.60
N VAL A 69 20.26 -18.37 -5.61
CA VAL A 69 21.53 -18.52 -6.34
C VAL A 69 22.49 -19.49 -5.64
N LYS A 70 22.29 -19.71 -4.34
CA LYS A 70 23.13 -20.56 -3.50
C LYS A 70 22.41 -21.84 -3.12
#